data_AF-A0AAU5XBV0-F1
#
_entry.id   AF-A0AAU5XBV0-F1
#
_cell.length_a   1.000
_cell.length_b   1.000
_cell.length_c   1.000
_cell.angle_alpha   90.00
_cell.angle_beta   90.00
_cell.angle_gamma   90.00
#
_symmetry.space_group_name_H-M   'P 1'
#
loop_
_entity.id
_entity.type
_entity.pdbx_description
1 polymer ?
#
loop_
_entity_poly.entity_id
_entity_poly.type
_entity_poly.pdbx_seq_one_letter_code
_entity_poly.pdbx_strand_id
1 'polypeptide(L)'
;MTTEVEAAVDRAFRDEWGQVVATLIRVTGDWDLAEECAQDAFALALRRWPRDGIPRRPGAWLTTTARNRAVDRLRREAVGAAKLREVAALSLTEPGEAADDGGLPDDRLRLMFTCCHPALASEAQVALTLRTLAGLTTAEIARAFLVGEATMSKRLVRAKQKIRHAGIPYRVPPAHLLPERLHTVLVVLYLLFNEGYSATAGADLMRRNLSAEAIRLARVLVALMPDEPEAVGLLALMLLHDARRAARLDAAGDLVTLEDQDRRRWDAAEIEEGVALLDGALRRGAPGRYQVQAAIAACHATAADPADTDWPQIAALYGRLARLVPTPVVELNRAVAVGMAHGPRAGLALVERIEASGALAGYHLLPATRADLLRRLDRTHEAAAAYRAALDLTTTDTERRYLGRRLAEISA
;
A
#
# COMPACT_ATOMS: atom_id res chain seq x y z
N MET A 1 4.24 9.96 33.67
CA MET A 1 5.12 10.83 32.86
C MET A 1 5.96 10.07 31.86
N THR A 2 6.84 9.12 32.23
CA THR A 2 7.69 8.40 31.25
C THR A 2 6.88 7.66 30.17
N THR A 3 5.85 6.90 30.55
CA THR A 3 4.98 6.16 29.63
C THR A 3 4.13 7.06 28.74
N GLU A 4 3.77 8.25 29.22
CA GLU A 4 2.99 9.24 28.46
C GLU A 4 3.87 9.93 27.40
N VAL A 5 5.11 10.24 27.75
CA VAL A 5 6.11 10.77 26.82
C VAL A 5 6.47 9.74 25.76
N GLU A 6 6.68 8.48 26.14
CA GLU A 6 6.93 7.39 25.19
C GLU A 6 5.78 7.27 24.18
N ALA A 7 4.52 7.22 24.66
CA ALA A 7 3.34 7.18 23.79
C ALA A 7 3.21 8.43 22.89
N ALA A 8 3.60 9.61 23.38
CA ALA A 8 3.59 10.84 22.61
C ALA A 8 4.68 10.86 21.52
N VAL A 9 5.88 10.34 21.83
CA VAL A 9 6.96 10.19 20.84
C VAL A 9 6.56 9.15 19.79
N ASP A 10 5.98 8.01 20.19
CA ASP A 10 5.52 6.98 19.24
C ASP A 10 4.43 7.51 18.31
N ARG A 11 3.52 8.33 18.82
CA ARG A 11 2.51 9.01 18.00
C ARG A 11 3.16 10.02 17.05
N ALA A 12 4.03 10.89 17.58
CA ALA A 12 4.74 11.87 16.75
C ALA A 12 5.62 11.19 15.68
N PHE A 13 6.22 10.04 15.97
CA PHE A 13 6.99 9.29 14.99
C PHE A 13 6.10 8.82 13.84
N ARG A 14 4.96 8.19 14.15
CA ARG A 14 4.01 7.73 13.14
C ARG A 14 3.42 8.86 12.31
N ASP A 15 3.15 10.00 12.94
CA ASP A 15 2.42 11.10 12.29
C ASP A 15 3.37 12.06 11.54
N GLU A 16 4.57 12.31 12.08
CA GLU A 16 5.45 13.42 11.67
C GLU A 16 6.74 12.98 10.97
N TRP A 17 7.18 11.72 11.10
CA TRP A 17 8.47 11.26 10.54
C TRP A 17 8.64 11.65 9.06
N GLY A 18 7.67 11.29 8.22
CA GLY A 18 7.72 11.56 6.79
C GLY A 18 7.78 13.05 6.47
N GLN A 19 7.07 13.90 7.24
CA GLN A 19 7.10 15.35 7.07
C GLN A 19 8.46 15.95 7.46
N VAL A 20 9.02 15.51 8.59
CA VAL A 20 10.33 15.96 9.08
C VAL A 20 11.42 15.60 8.07
N VAL A 21 11.48 14.34 7.64
CA VAL A 21 12.48 13.86 6.67
C VAL A 21 12.34 14.57 5.34
N ALA A 22 11.12 14.71 4.81
CA ALA A 22 10.87 15.39 3.55
C ALA A 22 11.30 16.86 3.58
N THR A 23 11.03 17.56 4.69
CA THR A 23 11.44 18.95 4.90
C THR A 23 12.96 19.05 4.92
N LEU A 24 13.64 18.15 5.63
CA LEU A 24 15.10 18.15 5.71
C LEU A 24 15.75 17.83 4.39
N ILE A 25 15.25 16.86 3.61
CA ILE A 25 15.78 16.56 2.26
C ILE A 25 15.73 17.81 1.38
N ARG A 26 14.63 18.57 1.40
CA ARG A 26 14.53 19.82 0.64
C ARG A 26 15.59 20.84 1.06
N VAL A 27 15.84 20.95 2.36
CA VAL A 27 16.75 21.94 2.94
C VAL A 27 18.20 21.51 2.73
N THR A 28 18.57 20.27 3.02
CA THR A 28 19.96 19.80 2.97
C THR A 28 20.39 19.34 1.57
N GLY A 29 19.44 18.92 0.72
CA GLY A 29 19.73 18.22 -0.54
C GLY A 29 20.31 16.80 -0.33
N ASP A 30 20.39 16.33 0.92
CA ASP A 30 21.05 15.08 1.30
C ASP A 30 20.10 14.21 2.14
N TRP A 31 19.80 13.02 1.61
CA TRP A 31 18.86 12.07 2.20
C TRP A 31 19.41 11.40 3.45
N ASP A 32 20.69 11.09 3.46
CA ASP A 32 21.32 10.40 4.59
C ASP A 32 21.44 11.36 5.76
N LEU A 33 21.90 12.59 5.51
CA LEU A 33 21.93 13.65 6.52
C LEU A 33 20.53 13.96 7.07
N ALA A 34 19.52 14.01 6.20
CA ALA A 34 18.14 14.28 6.61
C ALA A 34 17.60 13.20 7.56
N GLU A 35 17.76 11.92 7.22
CA GLU A 35 17.32 10.81 8.06
C GLU A 35 18.05 10.79 9.41
N GLU A 36 19.38 10.94 9.42
CA GLU A 36 20.17 10.95 10.66
C GLU A 36 19.79 12.11 11.58
N CYS A 37 19.58 13.30 11.03
CA CYS A 37 19.16 14.46 11.80
C CYS A 37 17.74 14.31 12.35
N ALA A 38 16.82 13.69 11.59
CA ALA A 38 15.49 13.37 12.08
C ALA A 38 15.55 12.35 13.23
N GLN A 39 16.30 11.25 13.07
CA GLN A 39 16.49 10.25 14.13
C GLN A 39 17.05 10.87 15.41
N ASP A 40 18.05 11.73 15.29
CA ASP A 40 18.63 12.43 16.44
C ASP A 40 17.61 13.35 17.13
N ALA A 41 16.71 13.99 16.38
CA ALA A 41 15.67 14.83 16.96
C ALA A 41 14.65 14.01 17.76
N PHE A 42 14.24 12.83 17.26
CA PHE A 42 13.38 11.90 18.00
C PHE A 42 14.10 11.33 19.24
N ALA A 43 15.38 10.97 19.13
CA ALA A 43 16.18 10.54 20.27
C ALA A 43 16.31 11.65 21.33
N LEU A 44 16.39 12.92 20.91
CA LEU A 44 16.40 14.05 21.82
C LEU A 44 15.03 14.30 22.47
N ALA A 45 13.92 14.09 21.74
CA ALA A 45 12.57 14.18 22.28
C ALA A 45 12.40 13.26 23.50
N LEU A 46 12.81 11.98 23.37
CA LEU A 46 12.77 11.01 24.48
C LEU A 46 13.58 11.44 25.71
N ARG A 47 14.63 12.24 25.52
CA ARG A 47 15.48 12.73 26.64
C ARG A 47 14.95 14.03 27.24
N ARG A 48 14.36 14.90 26.42
CA ARG A 48 14.05 16.29 26.78
C ARG A 48 12.59 16.49 27.20
N TRP A 49 11.63 15.85 26.53
CA TRP A 49 10.21 15.98 26.87
C TRP A 49 9.86 15.48 28.28
N PRO A 50 10.54 14.49 28.89
CA PRO A 50 10.29 14.14 30.29
C PRO A 50 10.61 15.27 31.28
N ARG A 51 11.53 16.18 30.92
CA ARG A 51 11.96 17.30 31.77
C ARG A 51 11.21 18.58 31.43
N ASP A 52 11.06 18.87 30.15
CA ASP A 52 10.56 20.15 29.64
C ASP A 52 9.04 20.11 29.33
N GLY A 53 8.43 18.93 29.39
CA GLY A 53 7.05 18.67 28.95
C GLY A 53 6.95 18.36 27.45
N ILE A 54 5.84 17.74 27.06
CA ILE A 54 5.54 17.45 25.64
C ILE A 54 5.13 18.76 24.94
N PRO A 55 5.77 19.15 23.82
CA PRO A 55 5.38 20.35 23.09
C PRO A 55 3.93 20.28 22.57
N ARG A 56 3.23 21.43 22.55
CA ARG A 56 1.88 21.52 21.93
C ARG A 56 1.86 21.15 20.45
N ARG A 57 2.97 21.38 19.75
CA ARG A 57 3.18 21.04 18.33
C ARG A 57 4.45 20.18 18.19
N PRO A 58 4.38 18.86 18.44
CA PRO A 58 5.54 17.97 18.37
C PRO A 58 6.27 17.99 17.02
N GLY A 59 5.54 17.96 15.90
CA GLY A 59 6.12 18.00 14.55
C GLY A 59 6.99 19.23 14.30
N ALA A 60 6.49 20.42 14.66
CA ALA A 60 7.26 21.66 14.54
C ALA A 60 8.55 21.63 15.38
N TRP A 61 8.46 21.14 16.62
CA TRP A 61 9.62 20.99 17.49
C TRP A 61 10.67 20.03 16.90
N LEU A 62 10.22 18.89 16.35
CA LEU A 62 11.07 17.88 15.73
C LEU A 62 11.77 18.43 14.48
N THR A 63 11.02 19.09 13.58
CA THR A 63 11.59 19.70 12.37
C THR A 63 12.65 20.75 12.71
N THR A 64 12.35 21.67 13.64
CA THR A 64 13.32 22.69 14.06
C THR A 64 14.57 22.06 14.69
N THR A 65 14.39 21.09 15.57
CA THR A 65 15.49 20.39 16.24
C THR A 65 16.39 19.68 15.23
N ALA A 66 15.79 18.94 14.30
CA ALA A 66 16.53 18.22 13.27
C ALA A 66 17.27 19.18 12.32
N ARG A 67 16.64 20.29 11.94
CA ARG A 67 17.24 21.32 11.09
C ARG A 67 18.46 21.96 11.73
N ASN A 68 18.35 22.38 12.99
CA ASN A 68 19.48 22.96 13.73
C ASN A 68 20.65 21.98 13.76
N ARG A 69 20.36 20.70 13.97
CA ARG A 69 21.37 19.65 13.99
C ARG A 69 22.02 19.40 12.62
N ALA A 70 21.25 19.50 11.53
CA ALA A 70 21.78 19.43 10.17
C ALA A 70 22.73 20.60 9.89
N VAL A 71 22.35 21.82 10.26
CA VAL A 71 23.21 23.01 10.16
C VAL A 71 24.50 22.84 10.97
N ASP A 72 24.41 22.33 12.20
CA ASP A 72 25.59 22.11 13.05
C ASP A 72 26.53 21.02 12.51
N ARG A 73 26.01 19.99 11.84
CA ARG A 73 26.84 18.99 11.13
C ARG A 73 27.53 19.61 9.92
N LEU A 74 26.77 20.31 9.07
CA LEU A 74 27.32 20.96 7.88
C LEU A 74 28.36 22.03 8.24
N ARG A 75 28.17 22.77 9.34
CA ARG A 75 29.17 23.72 9.89
C ARG A 75 30.49 23.03 10.24
N ARG A 76 30.41 21.85 10.87
CA ARG A 76 31.60 21.08 11.27
C ARG A 76 32.34 20.47 10.08
N GLU A 77 31.61 20.12 9.02
CA GLU A 77 32.17 19.53 7.79
C GLU A 77 32.58 20.57 6.73
N ALA A 78 32.21 21.84 6.91
CA ALA A 78 32.51 22.90 5.96
C ALA A 78 33.99 23.29 6.00
N VAL A 79 34.76 22.78 5.04
CA VAL A 79 36.11 23.28 4.71
C VAL A 79 35.99 24.22 3.50
N GLY A 80 36.26 25.52 3.70
CA GLY A 80 36.32 26.53 2.63
C GLY A 80 35.11 27.47 2.53
N ALA A 81 35.34 28.65 1.93
CA ALA A 81 34.38 29.78 1.91
C ALA A 81 33.08 29.53 1.11
N ALA A 82 33.11 28.61 0.14
CA ALA A 82 31.92 28.24 -0.64
C ALA A 82 30.91 27.43 0.18
N LYS A 83 31.39 26.44 0.94
CA LYS A 83 30.55 25.58 1.79
C LYS A 83 30.00 26.33 3.01
N LEU A 84 30.76 27.30 3.53
CA LEU A 84 30.28 28.25 4.56
C LEU A 84 29.13 29.14 4.06
N ARG A 85 29.11 29.54 2.77
CA ARG A 85 28.01 30.30 2.17
C ARG A 85 26.73 29.48 2.03
N GLU A 86 26.84 28.20 1.62
CA GLU A 86 25.69 27.28 1.59
C GLU A 86 25.08 27.09 2.98
N VAL A 87 25.92 26.88 4.00
CA VAL A 87 25.49 26.75 5.40
C VAL A 87 24.81 28.03 5.94
N ALA A 88 25.30 29.20 5.55
CA ALA A 88 24.68 30.48 5.92
C ALA A 88 23.29 30.63 5.29
N ALA A 89 23.12 30.24 4.01
CA ALA A 89 21.82 30.24 3.33
C ALA A 89 20.79 29.33 4.02
N LEU A 90 21.23 28.18 4.56
CA LEU A 90 20.38 27.27 5.35
C LEU A 90 19.98 27.84 6.72
N SER A 91 20.78 28.75 7.27
CA SER A 91 20.53 29.39 8.57
C SER A 91 19.56 30.59 8.48
N LEU A 92 19.47 31.23 7.31
CA LEU A 92 18.66 32.43 7.07
C LEU A 92 17.18 32.15 6.78
N THR A 93 16.78 30.89 6.59
CA THR A 93 15.35 30.54 6.43
C THR A 93 14.72 30.43 7.82
N GLU A 94 14.14 31.51 8.31
CA GLU A 94 13.48 31.54 9.62
C GLU A 94 12.21 30.66 9.68
N PRO A 95 11.84 30.13 10.88
CA PRO A 95 10.67 29.27 11.04
C PRO A 95 9.32 30.02 11.04
N GLY A 96 9.32 31.35 10.91
CA GLY A 96 8.16 32.21 11.20
C GLY A 96 7.26 32.62 10.03
N GLU A 97 7.69 32.42 8.79
CA GLU A 97 6.93 32.79 7.58
C GLU A 97 6.45 31.58 6.77
N ALA A 98 6.18 30.46 7.44
CA ALA A 98 5.17 29.53 6.95
C ALA A 98 3.80 29.99 7.48
N ALA A 99 3.43 31.22 7.12
CA ALA A 99 2.11 31.76 7.37
C ALA A 99 1.10 30.94 6.55
N ASP A 100 0.15 30.34 7.26
CA ASP A 100 -1.29 30.45 7.02
C ASP A 100 -1.72 31.02 5.64
N ASP A 101 -1.45 30.26 4.58
CA ASP A 101 -2.10 30.43 3.29
C ASP A 101 -2.23 29.05 2.64
N GLY A 102 -3.37 28.78 2.02
CA GLY A 102 -3.85 27.47 1.57
C GLY A 102 -3.09 26.87 0.38
N GLY A 103 -1.75 26.84 0.43
CA GLY A 103 -0.90 26.41 -0.67
C GLY A 103 0.58 26.28 -0.33
N LEU A 104 0.95 25.65 0.80
CA LEU A 104 2.31 25.12 0.92
C LEU A 104 2.45 23.89 0.00
N PRO A 105 3.49 23.80 -0.86
CA PRO A 105 3.76 22.55 -1.55
C PRO A 105 4.25 21.53 -0.52
N ASP A 106 3.36 20.62 -0.11
CA ASP A 106 3.66 19.63 0.94
C ASP A 106 4.89 18.80 0.55
N ASP A 107 5.93 18.89 1.38
CA ASP A 107 7.21 18.22 1.17
C ASP A 107 7.05 16.69 1.09
N ARG A 108 6.05 16.09 1.75
CA ARG A 108 5.75 14.65 1.62
C ARG A 108 5.27 14.29 0.23
N LEU A 109 4.48 15.16 -0.41
CA LEU A 109 4.04 14.93 -1.79
C LEU A 109 5.25 14.93 -2.73
N ARG A 110 6.18 15.87 -2.53
CA ARG A 110 7.46 15.92 -3.26
C ARG A 110 8.28 14.65 -3.04
N LEU A 111 8.38 14.20 -1.78
CA LEU A 111 9.11 12.98 -1.41
C LEU A 111 8.49 11.75 -2.07
N MET A 112 7.17 11.59 -1.98
CA MET A 112 6.43 10.47 -2.57
C MET A 112 6.65 10.38 -4.07
N PHE A 113 6.51 11.49 -4.81
CA PHE A 113 6.78 11.51 -6.25
C PHE A 113 8.25 11.23 -6.60
N THR A 114 9.18 11.70 -5.76
CA THR A 114 10.63 11.45 -5.96
C THR A 114 10.95 9.97 -5.73
N CYS A 115 10.41 9.36 -4.67
CA CYS A 115 10.55 7.93 -4.37
C CYS A 115 9.89 7.05 -5.45
N CYS A 116 8.79 7.51 -6.05
CA CYS A 116 8.06 6.79 -7.08
C CYS A 116 8.47 7.18 -8.51
N HIS A 117 9.68 7.71 -8.71
CA HIS A 117 10.15 8.07 -10.04
C HIS A 117 10.39 6.81 -10.90
N PRO A 118 9.92 6.75 -12.17
CA PRO A 118 10.04 5.56 -13.04
C PRO A 118 11.48 5.12 -13.34
N ALA A 119 12.47 5.99 -13.13
CA ALA A 119 13.87 5.62 -13.24
C ALA A 119 14.29 4.59 -12.17
N LEU A 120 13.56 4.45 -11.07
CA LEU A 120 13.83 3.49 -10.01
C LEU A 120 13.08 2.18 -10.30
N ALA A 121 13.70 1.04 -9.96
CA ALA A 121 13.00 -0.25 -10.02
C ALA A 121 11.86 -0.29 -8.99
N SER A 122 10.76 -1.00 -9.29
CA SER A 122 9.57 -1.05 -8.42
C SER A 122 9.89 -1.41 -6.96
N GLU A 123 10.70 -2.46 -6.74
CA GLU A 123 11.15 -2.85 -5.40
C GLU A 123 11.90 -1.73 -4.66
N ALA A 124 12.67 -0.91 -5.39
CA ALA A 124 13.39 0.22 -4.82
C ALA A 124 12.46 1.40 -4.52
N GLN A 125 11.41 1.62 -5.32
CA GLN A 125 10.39 2.63 -5.06
C GLN A 125 9.62 2.32 -3.77
N VAL A 126 9.19 1.07 -3.60
CA VAL A 126 8.50 0.59 -2.40
C VAL A 126 9.43 0.67 -1.18
N ALA A 127 10.64 0.13 -1.27
CA ALA A 127 11.60 0.14 -0.16
C ALA A 127 11.98 1.56 0.28
N LEU A 128 12.21 2.48 -0.67
CA LEU A 128 12.55 3.87 -0.35
C LEU A 128 11.37 4.61 0.27
N THR A 129 10.15 4.38 -0.23
CA THR A 129 8.91 4.93 0.33
C THR A 129 8.72 4.47 1.78
N LEU A 130 8.89 3.17 2.04
CA LEU A 130 8.81 2.61 3.40
C LEU A 130 9.88 3.19 4.34
N ARG A 131 11.10 3.37 3.84
CA ARG A 131 12.19 3.94 4.66
C ARG A 131 11.94 5.40 5.02
N THR A 132 11.49 6.20 4.06
CA THR A 132 11.53 7.67 4.16
C THR A 132 10.20 8.27 4.56
N LEU A 133 9.06 7.73 4.10
CA LEU A 133 7.73 8.21 4.45
C LEU A 133 7.13 7.47 5.66
N ALA A 134 7.40 6.17 5.77
CA ALA A 134 6.86 5.33 6.85
C ALA A 134 7.82 5.11 8.03
N GLY A 135 9.10 5.46 7.88
CA GLY A 135 10.09 5.38 8.96
C GLY A 135 10.55 3.97 9.33
N LEU A 136 10.27 2.97 8.49
CA LEU A 136 10.72 1.61 8.76
C LEU A 136 12.26 1.51 8.76
N THR A 137 12.79 0.69 9.64
CA THR A 137 14.21 0.33 9.66
C THR A 137 14.57 -0.56 8.48
N THR A 138 15.83 -0.54 8.08
CA THR A 138 16.34 -1.43 7.02
C THR A 138 16.06 -2.91 7.31
N ALA A 139 16.18 -3.33 8.58
CA ALA A 139 15.87 -4.68 9.04
C ALA A 139 14.38 -5.04 8.88
N GLU A 140 13.47 -4.11 9.17
CA GLU A 140 12.03 -4.30 8.97
C GLU A 140 11.68 -4.43 7.49
N ILE A 141 12.24 -3.56 6.65
CA ILE A 141 12.04 -3.61 5.19
C ILE A 141 12.64 -4.90 4.61
N ALA A 142 13.82 -5.31 5.06
CA ALA A 142 14.46 -6.54 4.61
C ALA A 142 13.60 -7.78 4.92
N ARG A 143 13.02 -7.84 6.13
CA ARG A 143 12.06 -8.87 6.53
C ARG A 143 10.81 -8.86 5.66
N ALA A 144 10.26 -7.69 5.36
CA ALA A 144 9.09 -7.57 4.48
C ALA A 144 9.37 -8.12 3.07
N PHE A 145 10.56 -7.87 2.54
CA PHE A 145 10.99 -8.32 1.21
C PHE A 145 11.60 -9.74 1.19
N LEU A 146 11.68 -10.41 2.35
CA LEU A 146 12.32 -11.73 2.49
C LEU A 146 13.77 -11.77 1.94
N VAL A 147 14.53 -10.69 2.16
CA VAL A 147 15.95 -10.59 1.79
C VAL A 147 16.82 -10.31 3.01
N GLY A 148 18.13 -10.56 2.89
CA GLY A 148 19.08 -10.18 3.94
C GLY A 148 19.17 -8.65 4.12
N GLU A 149 19.38 -8.20 5.36
CA GLU A 149 19.48 -6.77 5.70
C GLU A 149 20.58 -6.05 4.91
N ALA A 150 21.74 -6.70 4.71
CA ALA A 150 22.82 -6.16 3.89
C ALA A 150 22.41 -5.95 2.42
N THR A 151 21.58 -6.85 1.87
CA THR A 151 21.04 -6.72 0.50
C THR A 151 20.08 -5.53 0.41
N MET A 152 19.21 -5.36 1.41
CA MET A 152 18.29 -4.24 1.48
C MET A 152 19.02 -2.91 1.66
N SER A 153 20.02 -2.85 2.52
CA SER A 153 20.88 -1.66 2.69
C SER A 153 21.52 -1.25 1.36
N LYS A 154 22.16 -2.19 0.64
CA LYS A 154 22.71 -1.94 -0.69
C LYS A 154 21.65 -1.50 -1.71
N ARG A 155 20.41 -1.98 -1.60
CA ARG A 155 19.29 -1.56 -2.48
C ARG A 155 18.91 -0.11 -2.21
N LEU A 156 18.75 0.29 -0.95
CA LEU A 156 18.42 1.67 -0.55
C LEU A 156 19.51 2.66 -0.97
N VAL A 157 20.79 2.32 -0.73
CA VAL A 157 21.92 3.17 -1.15
C VAL A 157 21.95 3.36 -2.66
N ARG A 158 21.78 2.28 -3.44
CA ARG A 158 21.74 2.37 -4.90
C ARG A 158 20.55 3.20 -5.40
N ALA A 159 19.40 3.13 -4.74
CA ALA A 159 18.24 3.95 -5.07
C ALA A 159 18.53 5.45 -4.87
N LYS A 160 19.06 5.83 -3.70
CA LYS A 160 19.47 7.21 -3.40
C LYS A 160 20.54 7.73 -4.36
N GLN A 161 21.56 6.91 -4.65
CA GLN A 161 22.58 7.23 -5.65
C GLN A 161 21.97 7.43 -7.04
N LYS A 162 21.03 6.59 -7.46
CA LYS A 162 20.35 6.73 -8.75
C LYS A 162 19.55 8.02 -8.85
N ILE A 163 18.87 8.43 -7.78
CA ILE A 163 18.18 9.74 -7.69
C ILE A 163 19.17 10.87 -7.94
N ARG A 164 20.32 10.85 -7.24
CA ARG A 164 21.37 11.86 -7.36
C ARG A 164 22.01 11.87 -8.76
N HIS A 165 22.43 10.72 -9.27
CA HIS A 165 23.10 10.60 -10.57
C HIS A 165 22.20 10.97 -11.74
N ALA A 166 20.91 10.63 -11.67
CA ALA A 166 19.94 10.99 -12.70
C ALA A 166 19.41 12.44 -12.56
N GLY A 167 19.83 13.18 -11.54
CA GLY A 167 19.38 14.56 -11.33
C GLY A 167 17.87 14.69 -11.12
N ILE A 168 17.23 13.70 -10.49
CA ILE A 168 15.78 13.70 -10.30
C ILE A 168 15.41 14.88 -9.39
N PRO A 169 14.62 15.85 -9.86
CA PRO A 169 14.36 17.06 -9.09
C PRO A 169 13.42 16.77 -7.92
N TYR A 170 13.76 17.27 -6.74
CA TYR A 170 12.91 17.18 -5.54
C TYR A 170 11.74 18.19 -5.61
N ARG A 171 10.71 17.84 -6.39
CA ARG A 171 9.53 18.67 -6.59
C ARG A 171 8.31 17.84 -6.93
N VAL A 172 7.13 18.43 -6.73
CA VAL A 172 5.92 17.92 -7.36
C VAL A 172 6.10 18.08 -8.87
N PRO A 173 5.85 17.03 -9.68
CA PRO A 173 5.94 17.13 -11.13
C PRO A 173 5.00 18.23 -11.65
N PRO A 174 5.38 18.93 -12.75
CA PRO A 174 4.45 19.84 -13.41
C PRO A 174 3.20 19.08 -13.87
N ALA A 175 2.06 19.77 -13.98
CA ALA A 175 0.75 19.16 -14.22
C ALA A 175 0.71 18.15 -15.39
N HIS A 176 1.47 18.39 -16.47
CA HIS A 176 1.52 17.48 -17.62
C HIS A 176 2.24 16.15 -17.36
N LEU A 177 3.11 16.06 -16.34
CA LEU A 177 3.77 14.81 -15.91
C LEU A 177 3.07 14.14 -14.72
N LEU A 178 2.13 14.85 -14.09
CA LEU A 178 1.44 14.41 -12.89
C LEU A 178 0.68 13.09 -13.10
N PRO A 179 -0.07 12.85 -14.21
CA PRO A 179 -0.81 11.61 -14.39
C PRO A 179 0.07 10.36 -14.43
N GLU A 180 1.19 10.41 -15.16
CA GLU A 180 2.13 9.28 -15.27
C GLU A 180 2.80 8.99 -13.92
N ARG A 181 3.18 10.04 -13.19
CA ARG A 181 3.84 9.92 -11.88
C ARG A 181 2.86 9.46 -10.81
N LEU A 182 1.64 9.97 -10.83
CA LEU A 182 0.57 9.57 -9.92
C LEU A 182 0.24 8.09 -10.10
N HIS A 183 0.21 7.61 -11.35
CA HIS A 183 0.02 6.19 -11.61
C HIS A 183 1.04 5.32 -10.85
N THR A 184 2.33 5.66 -10.91
CA THR A 184 3.37 4.90 -10.19
C THR A 184 3.19 4.97 -8.67
N VAL A 185 2.83 6.13 -8.13
CA VAL A 185 2.52 6.29 -6.70
C VAL A 185 1.39 5.35 -6.28
N LEU A 186 0.28 5.34 -7.03
CA LEU A 186 -0.86 4.48 -6.73
C LEU A 186 -0.51 2.98 -6.81
N VAL A 187 0.33 2.58 -7.78
CA VAL A 187 0.83 1.20 -7.87
C VAL A 187 1.67 0.84 -6.66
N VAL A 188 2.61 1.69 -6.26
CA VAL A 188 3.47 1.45 -5.10
C VAL A 188 2.65 1.33 -3.82
N LEU A 189 1.67 2.21 -3.61
CA LEU A 189 0.77 2.15 -2.45
C LEU A 189 -0.07 0.86 -2.45
N TYR A 190 -0.61 0.47 -3.61
CA TYR A 190 -1.41 -0.74 -3.70
C TYR A 190 -0.58 -2.02 -3.55
N LEU A 191 0.64 -2.06 -4.09
CA LEU A 191 1.58 -3.16 -3.87
C LEU A 191 1.92 -3.28 -2.38
N LEU A 192 2.24 -2.16 -1.74
CA LEU A 192 2.52 -2.14 -0.31
C LEU A 192 1.35 -2.70 0.51
N PHE A 193 0.12 -2.30 0.16
CA PHE A 193 -1.08 -2.84 0.78
C PHE A 193 -1.21 -4.36 0.59
N ASN A 194 -1.08 -4.85 -0.65
CA ASN A 194 -1.23 -6.27 -0.97
C ASN A 194 -0.19 -7.16 -0.26
N GLU A 195 1.05 -6.68 -0.11
CA GLU A 195 2.10 -7.37 0.63
C GLU A 195 1.78 -7.46 2.14
N GLY A 196 1.16 -6.43 2.70
CA GLY A 196 0.71 -6.43 4.11
C GLY A 196 -0.53 -7.28 4.36
N TYR A 197 -1.37 -7.43 3.34
CA TYR A 197 -2.70 -8.02 3.41
C TYR A 197 -2.76 -9.52 3.11
N SER A 198 -1.88 -10.02 2.25
CA SER A 198 -1.87 -11.41 1.75
C SER A 198 -1.22 -12.41 2.73
N ALA A 199 -1.33 -12.18 4.04
CA ALA A 199 -0.67 -12.98 5.07
C ALA A 199 -1.24 -14.41 5.18
N THR A 200 -0.86 -15.30 4.26
CA THR A 200 -1.12 -16.75 4.32
C THR A 200 0.08 -17.56 4.82
N ALA A 201 1.24 -16.93 5.14
CA ALA A 201 2.33 -17.57 5.89
C ALA A 201 3.39 -16.58 6.46
N GLY A 202 3.66 -16.64 7.77
CA GLY A 202 4.94 -16.26 8.43
C GLY A 202 5.26 -14.77 8.68
N ALA A 203 5.45 -14.40 9.96
CA ALA A 203 5.77 -13.06 10.52
C ALA A 203 4.59 -12.06 10.61
N ASP A 204 3.63 -12.41 11.47
CA ASP A 204 2.29 -11.83 11.64
C ASP A 204 2.21 -10.33 11.99
N LEU A 205 3.20 -9.75 12.69
CA LEU A 205 3.10 -8.36 13.19
C LEU A 205 3.62 -7.32 12.19
N MET A 206 4.68 -7.63 11.46
CA MET A 206 5.32 -6.68 10.54
C MET A 206 4.50 -6.44 9.28
N ARG A 207 3.80 -7.46 8.76
CA ARG A 207 2.96 -7.31 7.57
C ARG A 207 1.66 -6.56 7.86
N ARG A 208 1.09 -6.72 9.06
CA ARG A 208 -0.06 -5.90 9.53
C ARG A 208 0.28 -4.40 9.52
N ASN A 209 1.52 -4.05 9.86
CA ASN A 209 1.97 -2.66 9.81
C ASN A 209 2.03 -2.13 8.37
N LEU A 210 2.29 -2.95 7.35
CA LEU A 210 2.43 -2.48 5.97
C LEU A 210 1.09 -2.08 5.33
N SER A 211 0.01 -2.83 5.57
CA SER A 211 -1.31 -2.50 5.05
C SER A 211 -1.92 -1.28 5.74
N ALA A 212 -1.78 -1.19 7.06
CA ALA A 212 -2.16 0.01 7.80
C ALA A 212 -1.36 1.25 7.34
N GLU A 213 -0.07 1.05 7.06
CA GLU A 213 0.80 2.12 6.56
C GLU A 213 0.45 2.54 5.12
N ALA A 214 0.09 1.59 4.24
CA ALA A 214 -0.39 1.91 2.91
C ALA A 214 -1.68 2.76 2.96
N ILE A 215 -2.62 2.40 3.83
CA ILE A 215 -3.84 3.18 4.08
C ILE A 215 -3.49 4.58 4.58
N ARG A 216 -2.56 4.70 5.54
CA ARG A 216 -2.10 5.98 6.08
C ARG A 216 -1.50 6.87 4.99
N LEU A 217 -0.62 6.32 4.15
CA LEU A 217 0.00 7.04 3.04
C LEU A 217 -1.03 7.41 1.96
N ALA A 218 -2.03 6.57 1.70
CA ALA A 218 -3.12 6.88 0.79
C ALA A 218 -4.02 8.01 1.32
N ARG A 219 -4.30 8.06 2.63
CA ARG A 219 -5.00 9.18 3.27
C ARG A 219 -4.22 10.48 3.12
N VAL A 220 -2.89 10.44 3.32
CA VAL A 220 -2.02 11.59 3.07
C VAL A 220 -2.11 12.01 1.60
N LEU A 221 -2.03 11.08 0.64
CA LEU A 221 -2.15 11.40 -0.78
C LEU A 221 -3.50 12.06 -1.11
N VAL A 222 -4.62 11.51 -0.61
CA VAL A 222 -5.96 12.06 -0.81
C VAL A 222 -6.11 13.45 -0.19
N ALA A 223 -5.56 13.67 1.00
CA ALA A 223 -5.56 14.99 1.63
C ALA A 223 -4.77 16.03 0.81
N LEU A 224 -3.70 15.60 0.13
CA LEU A 224 -2.84 16.45 -0.69
C LEU A 224 -3.34 16.62 -2.12
N MET A 225 -4.21 15.72 -2.58
CA MET A 225 -4.77 15.70 -3.93
C MET A 225 -6.27 15.36 -3.88
N PRO A 226 -7.10 16.18 -3.21
CA PRO A 226 -8.51 15.85 -2.95
C PRO A 226 -9.36 15.74 -4.23
N ASP A 227 -8.88 16.33 -5.33
CA ASP A 227 -9.55 16.30 -6.63
C ASP A 227 -9.11 15.15 -7.54
N GLU A 228 -8.19 14.29 -7.11
CA GLU A 228 -7.77 13.12 -7.87
C GLU A 228 -8.64 11.89 -7.54
N PRO A 229 -9.68 11.58 -8.35
CA PRO A 229 -10.67 10.55 -8.01
C PRO A 229 -10.06 9.15 -7.93
N GLU A 230 -8.97 8.91 -8.64
CA GLU A 230 -8.31 7.61 -8.65
C GLU A 230 -7.50 7.35 -7.36
N ALA A 231 -6.96 8.40 -6.73
CA ALA A 231 -6.35 8.29 -5.41
C ALA A 231 -7.41 8.00 -4.33
N VAL A 232 -8.57 8.66 -4.43
CA VAL A 232 -9.73 8.41 -3.56
C VAL A 232 -10.25 6.98 -3.76
N GLY A 233 -10.39 6.53 -5.00
CA GLY A 233 -10.82 5.17 -5.32
C GLY A 233 -9.86 4.11 -4.80
N LEU A 234 -8.54 4.37 -4.83
CA LEU A 234 -7.55 3.46 -4.25
C LEU A 234 -7.66 3.38 -2.71
N LEU A 235 -7.85 4.52 -2.03
CA LEU A 235 -8.08 4.52 -0.58
C LEU A 235 -9.35 3.74 -0.22
N ALA A 236 -10.45 3.99 -0.94
CA ALA A 236 -11.70 3.24 -0.77
C ALA A 236 -11.49 1.73 -0.95
N LEU A 237 -10.79 1.33 -2.01
CA LEU A 237 -10.45 -0.08 -2.26
C LEU A 237 -9.69 -0.71 -1.08
N MET A 238 -8.67 -0.01 -0.56
CA MET A 238 -7.87 -0.52 0.55
C MET A 238 -8.72 -0.68 1.82
N LEU A 239 -9.55 0.32 2.17
CA LEU A 239 -10.42 0.26 3.35
C LEU A 239 -11.44 -0.88 3.25
N LEU A 240 -12.12 -1.01 2.11
CA LEU A 240 -13.09 -2.09 1.88
C LEU A 240 -12.44 -3.48 1.97
N HIS A 241 -11.21 -3.60 1.48
CA HIS A 241 -10.45 -4.83 1.64
C HIS A 241 -10.04 -5.03 3.11
N ASP A 242 -9.57 -4.01 3.81
CA ASP A 242 -9.05 -4.13 5.17
C ASP A 242 -10.12 -4.46 6.19
N ALA A 243 -11.33 -3.93 6.01
CA ALA A 243 -12.44 -4.11 6.93
C ALA A 243 -12.75 -5.58 7.27
N ARG A 244 -12.51 -6.47 6.31
CA ARG A 244 -12.74 -7.93 6.41
C ARG A 244 -11.54 -8.71 6.97
N ARG A 245 -10.45 -8.04 7.40
CA ARG A 245 -9.19 -8.69 7.80
C ARG A 245 -9.37 -9.72 8.90
N ALA A 246 -10.12 -9.39 9.94
CA ALA A 246 -10.33 -10.29 11.06
C ALA A 246 -11.08 -11.58 10.68
N ALA A 247 -11.78 -11.61 9.55
CA ALA A 247 -12.65 -12.71 9.14
C ALA A 247 -12.07 -13.62 8.04
N ARG A 248 -10.83 -13.39 7.57
CA ARG A 248 -10.22 -14.19 6.49
C ARG A 248 -9.65 -15.53 6.93
N LEU A 249 -9.27 -15.63 8.19
CA LEU A 249 -8.74 -16.83 8.78
C LEU A 249 -9.62 -17.23 9.96
N ASP A 250 -9.81 -18.54 10.12
CA ASP A 250 -10.43 -19.09 11.32
C ASP A 250 -9.42 -19.20 12.48
N ALA A 251 -9.85 -19.76 13.61
CA ALA A 251 -9.00 -19.94 14.78
C ALA A 251 -7.84 -20.93 14.55
N ALA A 252 -7.93 -21.81 13.54
CA ALA A 252 -6.87 -22.72 13.14
C ALA A 252 -5.89 -22.09 12.13
N GLY A 253 -6.16 -20.86 11.69
CA GLY A 253 -5.37 -20.16 10.68
C GLY A 253 -5.66 -20.63 9.26
N ASP A 254 -6.82 -21.25 9.02
CA ASP A 254 -7.25 -21.70 7.70
C ASP A 254 -8.04 -20.63 6.96
N LEU A 255 -7.91 -20.64 5.62
CA LEU A 255 -8.64 -19.71 4.76
C LEU A 255 -10.16 -19.91 4.87
N VAL A 256 -10.85 -18.79 5.13
CA VAL A 256 -12.30 -18.69 5.11
C VAL A 256 -12.72 -17.95 3.84
N THR A 257 -13.50 -18.62 3.00
CA THR A 257 -14.01 -18.05 1.75
C THR A 257 -14.91 -16.85 2.03
N LEU A 258 -15.06 -15.94 1.07
CA LEU A 258 -15.88 -14.74 1.24
C LEU A 258 -17.34 -15.05 1.65
N GLU A 259 -17.91 -16.14 1.11
CA GLU A 259 -19.26 -16.61 1.42
C GLU A 259 -19.40 -17.16 2.84
N ASP A 260 -18.31 -17.71 3.41
CA ASP A 260 -18.30 -18.32 4.74
C ASP A 260 -17.83 -17.37 5.87
N GLN A 261 -17.47 -16.13 5.54
CA GLN A 261 -16.96 -15.21 6.56
C GLN A 261 -18.07 -14.70 7.46
N ASP A 262 -17.78 -14.65 8.75
CA ASP A 262 -18.64 -13.95 9.70
C ASP A 262 -18.55 -12.43 9.47
N ARG A 263 -19.57 -11.89 8.79
CA ARG A 263 -19.68 -10.46 8.46
C ARG A 263 -19.82 -9.58 9.70
N ARG A 264 -20.21 -10.12 10.86
CA ARG A 264 -20.27 -9.36 12.13
C ARG A 264 -18.89 -8.98 12.66
N ARG A 265 -17.84 -9.65 12.15
CA ARG A 265 -16.43 -9.35 12.48
C ARG A 265 -15.81 -8.35 11.51
N TRP A 266 -16.57 -7.83 10.54
CA TRP A 266 -16.06 -6.81 9.63
C TRP A 266 -16.08 -5.43 10.29
N ASP A 267 -15.09 -4.61 9.97
CA ASP A 267 -15.02 -3.23 10.46
C ASP A 267 -16.05 -2.36 9.72
N ALA A 268 -17.16 -2.07 10.41
CA ALA A 268 -18.23 -1.26 9.84
C ALA A 268 -17.79 0.18 9.54
N ALA A 269 -16.85 0.74 10.30
CA ALA A 269 -16.39 2.12 10.11
C ALA A 269 -15.52 2.24 8.86
N GLU A 270 -14.63 1.27 8.62
CA GLU A 270 -13.85 1.23 7.37
C GLU A 270 -14.73 0.98 6.14
N ILE A 271 -15.79 0.17 6.26
CA ILE A 271 -16.77 -0.03 5.18
C ILE A 271 -17.52 1.27 4.89
N GLU A 272 -18.07 1.92 5.91
CA GLU A 272 -18.81 3.17 5.77
C GLU A 272 -17.94 4.26 5.13
N GLU A 273 -16.70 4.42 5.62
CA GLU A 273 -15.76 5.38 5.06
C GLU A 273 -15.41 5.04 3.60
N GLY A 274 -15.09 3.77 3.31
CA GLY A 274 -14.73 3.31 1.98
C GLY A 274 -15.84 3.55 0.95
N VAL A 275 -17.10 3.28 1.33
CA VAL A 275 -18.26 3.55 0.49
C VAL A 275 -18.46 5.05 0.27
N ALA A 276 -18.37 5.87 1.32
CA ALA A 276 -18.54 7.32 1.21
C ALA A 276 -17.48 7.97 0.29
N LEU A 277 -16.22 7.53 0.41
CA LEU A 277 -15.13 7.95 -0.48
C LEU A 277 -15.38 7.53 -1.93
N LEU A 278 -15.79 6.27 -2.14
CA LEU A 278 -16.08 5.75 -3.47
C LEU A 278 -17.22 6.53 -4.14
N ASP A 279 -18.31 6.77 -3.43
CA ASP A 279 -19.44 7.56 -3.95
C ASP A 279 -19.01 8.97 -4.35
N GLY A 280 -18.13 9.59 -3.55
CA GLY A 280 -17.50 10.87 -3.87
C GLY A 280 -16.69 10.84 -5.17
N ALA A 281 -15.87 9.82 -5.35
CA ALA A 281 -15.05 9.64 -6.55
C ALA A 281 -15.90 9.37 -7.81
N LEU A 282 -16.90 8.48 -7.70
CA LEU A 282 -17.77 8.11 -8.82
C LEU A 282 -18.60 9.28 -9.34
N ARG A 283 -19.01 10.22 -8.47
CA ARG A 283 -19.71 11.45 -8.87
C ARG A 283 -18.88 12.34 -9.81
N ARG A 284 -17.55 12.16 -9.89
CA ARG A 284 -16.67 12.89 -10.81
C ARG A 284 -16.78 12.39 -12.27
N GLY A 285 -17.47 11.28 -12.53
CA GLY A 285 -17.78 10.81 -13.88
C GLY A 285 -16.61 10.25 -14.68
N ALA A 286 -15.45 10.01 -14.04
CA ALA A 286 -14.23 9.49 -14.67
C ALA A 286 -13.69 8.24 -13.93
N PRO A 287 -14.40 7.09 -14.00
CA PRO A 287 -14.00 5.89 -13.26
C PRO A 287 -12.74 5.26 -13.85
N GLY A 288 -11.67 5.22 -13.05
CA GLY A 288 -10.44 4.49 -13.32
C GLY A 288 -10.41 3.09 -12.70
N ARG A 289 -9.24 2.44 -12.73
CA ARG A 289 -9.09 1.01 -12.37
C ARG A 289 -9.42 0.76 -10.89
N TYR A 290 -8.96 1.63 -10.00
CA TYR A 290 -9.09 1.44 -8.55
C TYR A 290 -10.49 1.80 -8.09
N GLN A 291 -11.14 2.80 -8.71
CA GLN A 291 -12.56 3.07 -8.49
C GLN A 291 -13.44 1.88 -8.89
N VAL A 292 -13.16 1.25 -10.04
CA VAL A 292 -13.92 0.06 -10.48
C VAL A 292 -13.67 -1.14 -9.55
N GLN A 293 -12.42 -1.35 -9.13
CA GLN A 293 -12.10 -2.39 -8.15
C GLN A 293 -12.77 -2.13 -6.79
N ALA A 294 -12.77 -0.87 -6.33
CA ALA A 294 -13.45 -0.47 -5.09
C ALA A 294 -14.96 -0.72 -5.20
N ALA A 295 -15.58 -0.43 -6.34
CA ALA A 295 -17.00 -0.74 -6.57
C ALA A 295 -17.28 -2.25 -6.49
N ILE A 296 -16.41 -3.09 -7.04
CA ILE A 296 -16.52 -4.55 -6.89
C ILE A 296 -16.43 -4.96 -5.42
N ALA A 297 -15.45 -4.41 -4.68
CA ALA A 297 -15.29 -4.68 -3.25
C ALA A 297 -16.50 -4.19 -2.44
N ALA A 298 -17.08 -3.03 -2.80
CA ALA A 298 -18.26 -2.47 -2.15
C ALA A 298 -19.48 -3.38 -2.31
N CYS A 299 -19.75 -3.91 -3.53
CA CYS A 299 -20.84 -4.86 -3.75
C CYS A 299 -20.79 -6.08 -2.79
N HIS A 300 -19.57 -6.53 -2.46
CA HIS A 300 -19.39 -7.59 -1.46
C HIS A 300 -19.57 -7.08 -0.03
N ALA A 301 -18.93 -5.96 0.30
CA ALA A 301 -18.86 -5.40 1.65
C ALA A 301 -20.22 -4.91 2.17
N THR A 302 -21.11 -4.44 1.29
CA THR A 302 -22.40 -3.86 1.66
C THR A 302 -23.57 -4.85 1.59
N ALA A 303 -23.38 -6.05 1.06
CA ALA A 303 -24.41 -7.08 1.10
C ALA A 303 -24.66 -7.53 2.55
N ALA A 304 -25.92 -7.72 2.95
CA ALA A 304 -26.25 -8.17 4.31
C ALA A 304 -25.84 -9.64 4.49
N ASP A 305 -26.24 -10.48 3.54
CA ASP A 305 -25.87 -11.89 3.48
C ASP A 305 -25.11 -12.23 2.18
N PRO A 306 -24.34 -13.35 2.15
CA PRO A 306 -23.68 -13.81 0.92
C PRO A 306 -24.62 -13.94 -0.28
N ALA A 307 -25.86 -14.38 -0.04
CA ALA A 307 -26.90 -14.54 -1.06
C ALA A 307 -27.36 -13.22 -1.69
N ASP A 308 -27.21 -12.10 -0.97
CA ASP A 308 -27.62 -10.77 -1.44
C ASP A 308 -26.52 -10.06 -2.27
N THR A 309 -25.38 -10.72 -2.48
CA THR A 309 -24.29 -10.17 -3.28
C THR A 309 -24.75 -9.95 -4.72
N ASP A 310 -24.68 -8.70 -5.21
CA ASP A 310 -25.06 -8.34 -6.59
C ASP A 310 -24.03 -8.82 -7.62
N TRP A 311 -24.09 -10.12 -7.92
CA TRP A 311 -23.23 -10.75 -8.92
C TRP A 311 -23.41 -10.19 -10.34
N PRO A 312 -24.64 -9.88 -10.82
CA PRO A 312 -24.81 -9.18 -12.10
C PRO A 312 -24.03 -7.87 -12.18
N GLN A 313 -24.08 -7.04 -11.14
CA GLN A 313 -23.30 -5.80 -11.07
C GLN A 313 -21.80 -6.09 -11.04
N ILE A 314 -21.33 -7.03 -10.23
CA ILE A 314 -19.91 -7.42 -10.15
C ILE A 314 -19.40 -7.91 -11.52
N ALA A 315 -20.18 -8.72 -12.25
CA ALA A 315 -19.83 -9.18 -13.58
C ALA A 315 -19.72 -8.02 -14.60
N ALA A 316 -20.65 -7.04 -14.53
CA ALA A 316 -20.59 -5.83 -15.35
C ALA A 316 -19.36 -4.97 -15.02
N LEU A 317 -19.03 -4.80 -13.74
CA LEU A 317 -17.85 -4.08 -13.28
C LEU A 317 -16.55 -4.76 -13.72
N TYR A 318 -16.46 -6.09 -13.62
CA TYR A 318 -15.32 -6.83 -14.19
C TYR A 318 -15.22 -6.69 -15.70
N GLY A 319 -16.35 -6.63 -16.42
CA GLY A 319 -16.37 -6.32 -17.86
C GLY A 319 -15.89 -4.89 -18.18
N ARG A 320 -16.05 -3.94 -17.26
CA ARG A 320 -15.43 -2.61 -17.37
C ARG A 320 -13.95 -2.66 -17.03
N LEU A 321 -13.58 -3.36 -15.96
CA LEU A 321 -12.19 -3.49 -15.51
C LEU A 321 -11.32 -4.16 -16.57
N ALA A 322 -11.82 -5.21 -17.23
CA ALA A 322 -11.15 -5.90 -18.34
C ALA A 322 -10.79 -4.96 -19.51
N ARG A 323 -11.63 -3.95 -19.77
CA ARG A 323 -11.35 -2.94 -20.81
C ARG A 323 -10.31 -1.91 -20.37
N LEU A 324 -10.25 -1.61 -19.07
CA LEU A 324 -9.27 -0.67 -18.50
C LEU A 324 -7.90 -1.32 -18.26
N VAL A 325 -7.90 -2.60 -17.87
CA VAL A 325 -6.74 -3.39 -17.48
C VAL A 325 -6.87 -4.78 -18.11
N PRO A 326 -6.52 -4.92 -19.40
CA PRO A 326 -6.71 -6.16 -20.17
C PRO A 326 -5.64 -7.20 -19.81
N THR A 327 -5.72 -7.77 -18.62
CA THR A 327 -4.80 -8.82 -18.15
C THR A 327 -5.51 -10.15 -17.99
N PRO A 328 -4.80 -11.28 -18.19
CA PRO A 328 -5.39 -12.61 -17.98
C PRO A 328 -5.95 -12.82 -16.57
N VAL A 329 -5.33 -12.22 -15.55
CA VAL A 329 -5.82 -12.30 -14.16
C VAL A 329 -7.18 -11.61 -14.00
N VAL A 330 -7.37 -10.44 -14.63
CA VAL A 330 -8.67 -9.74 -14.60
C VAL A 330 -9.73 -10.55 -15.34
N GLU A 331 -9.40 -11.19 -16.47
CA GLU A 331 -10.32 -12.08 -17.18
C GLU A 331 -10.67 -13.34 -16.37
N LEU A 332 -9.73 -13.90 -15.61
CA LEU A 332 -10.01 -15.03 -14.71
C LEU A 332 -10.99 -14.61 -13.59
N ASN A 333 -10.77 -13.47 -12.97
CA ASN A 333 -11.68 -12.93 -11.95
C ASN A 333 -13.07 -12.63 -12.54
N ARG A 334 -13.12 -12.12 -13.77
CA ARG A 334 -14.36 -11.94 -14.53
C ARG A 334 -15.08 -13.27 -14.79
N ALA A 335 -14.35 -14.34 -15.09
CA ALA A 335 -14.93 -15.66 -15.29
C ALA A 335 -15.67 -16.16 -14.04
N VAL A 336 -15.10 -15.93 -12.85
CA VAL A 336 -15.77 -16.20 -11.57
C VAL A 336 -17.06 -15.39 -11.46
N ALA A 337 -16.99 -14.07 -11.64
CA ALA A 337 -18.15 -13.20 -11.52
C ALA A 337 -19.29 -13.57 -12.50
N VAL A 338 -18.95 -13.88 -13.76
CA VAL A 338 -19.91 -14.36 -14.77
C VAL A 338 -20.48 -15.72 -14.39
N GLY A 339 -19.66 -16.62 -13.83
CA GLY A 339 -20.12 -17.92 -13.34
C GLY A 339 -21.13 -17.80 -12.21
N MET A 340 -20.95 -16.83 -11.31
CA MET A 340 -21.88 -16.58 -10.22
C MET A 340 -23.15 -15.85 -10.68
N ALA A 341 -23.05 -14.92 -11.64
CA ALA A 341 -24.18 -14.13 -12.13
C ALA A 341 -25.07 -14.89 -13.15
N HIS A 342 -24.45 -15.65 -14.05
CA HIS A 342 -25.12 -16.28 -15.20
C HIS A 342 -25.00 -17.81 -15.21
N GLY A 343 -24.55 -18.38 -14.09
CA GLY A 343 -24.41 -19.82 -13.88
C GLY A 343 -23.01 -20.36 -14.18
N PRO A 344 -22.56 -21.43 -13.48
CA PRO A 344 -21.17 -21.88 -13.53
C PRO A 344 -20.66 -22.27 -14.92
N ARG A 345 -21.55 -22.74 -15.80
CA ARG A 345 -21.22 -23.08 -17.20
C ARG A 345 -20.73 -21.87 -18.00
N ALA A 346 -21.32 -20.68 -17.76
CA ALA A 346 -20.91 -19.45 -18.44
C ALA A 346 -19.49 -19.01 -18.00
N GLY A 347 -19.19 -19.14 -16.70
CA GLY A 347 -17.85 -18.90 -16.15
C GLY A 347 -16.83 -19.91 -16.68
N LEU A 348 -17.18 -21.19 -16.73
CA LEU A 348 -16.29 -22.26 -17.19
C LEU A 348 -15.87 -22.06 -18.66
N ALA A 349 -16.80 -21.62 -19.52
CA ALA A 349 -16.48 -21.31 -20.90
C ALA A 349 -15.46 -20.15 -21.05
N LEU A 350 -15.44 -19.20 -20.12
CA LEU A 350 -14.42 -18.15 -20.07
C LEU A 350 -13.06 -18.72 -19.63
N VAL A 351 -13.05 -19.57 -18.59
CA VAL A 351 -11.84 -20.24 -18.11
C VAL A 351 -11.19 -21.08 -19.22
N GLU A 352 -11.98 -21.86 -19.96
CA GLU A 352 -11.50 -22.68 -21.08
C GLU A 352 -10.81 -21.86 -22.18
N ARG A 353 -11.30 -20.63 -22.44
CA ARG A 353 -10.63 -19.72 -23.39
C ARG A 353 -9.29 -19.21 -22.88
N ILE A 354 -9.17 -18.96 -21.58
CA ILE A 354 -7.91 -18.53 -20.94
C ILE A 354 -6.90 -19.68 -20.98
N GLU A 355 -7.34 -20.91 -20.68
CA GLU A 355 -6.49 -22.11 -20.77
C GLU A 355 -6.01 -22.34 -22.21
N ALA A 356 -6.91 -22.23 -23.19
CA ALA A 356 -6.57 -22.41 -24.60
C ALA A 356 -5.56 -21.38 -25.12
N SER A 357 -5.53 -20.17 -24.54
CA SER A 357 -4.53 -19.17 -24.92
C SER A 357 -3.16 -19.41 -24.31
N GLY A 358 -3.02 -20.39 -23.40
CA GLY A 358 -1.80 -20.62 -22.60
C GLY A 358 -1.48 -19.49 -21.63
N ALA A 359 -2.37 -18.50 -21.49
CA ALA A 359 -2.19 -17.41 -20.55
C ALA A 359 -2.44 -17.95 -19.14
N LEU A 360 -1.58 -17.58 -18.18
CA LEU A 360 -1.60 -18.11 -16.80
C LEU A 360 -1.16 -19.56 -16.64
N ALA A 361 -0.40 -20.12 -17.60
CA ALA A 361 0.29 -21.40 -17.37
C ALA A 361 1.15 -21.33 -16.10
N GLY A 362 0.99 -22.31 -15.20
CA GLY A 362 1.67 -22.34 -13.90
C GLY A 362 1.04 -21.48 -12.80
N TYR A 363 -0.08 -20.79 -13.06
CA TYR A 363 -0.81 -20.03 -12.05
C TYR A 363 -1.87 -20.89 -11.37
N HIS A 364 -1.68 -21.25 -10.10
CA HIS A 364 -2.53 -22.20 -9.38
C HIS A 364 -4.03 -21.81 -9.30
N LEU A 365 -4.36 -20.51 -9.33
CA LEU A 365 -5.76 -20.07 -9.26
C LEU A 365 -6.56 -20.39 -10.53
N LEU A 366 -5.91 -20.61 -11.68
CA LEU A 366 -6.59 -21.01 -12.91
C LEU A 366 -7.24 -22.41 -12.75
N PRO A 367 -6.49 -23.49 -12.46
CA PRO A 367 -7.10 -24.79 -12.21
C PRO A 367 -7.97 -24.81 -10.95
N ALA A 368 -7.69 -24.00 -9.92
CA ALA A 368 -8.57 -23.90 -8.74
C ALA A 368 -9.95 -23.34 -9.09
N THR A 369 -10.00 -22.29 -9.93
CA THR A 369 -11.25 -21.69 -10.42
C THR A 369 -12.03 -22.67 -11.28
N ARG A 370 -11.33 -23.37 -12.19
CA ARG A 370 -11.92 -24.45 -12.99
C ARG A 370 -12.55 -25.52 -12.11
N ALA A 371 -11.82 -25.97 -11.09
CA ALA A 371 -12.27 -26.99 -10.17
C ALA A 371 -13.55 -26.59 -9.42
N ASP A 372 -13.61 -25.35 -8.90
CA ASP A 372 -14.79 -24.85 -8.19
C ASP A 372 -16.02 -24.77 -9.11
N LEU A 373 -15.87 -24.26 -10.34
CA LEU A 373 -16.97 -24.19 -11.30
C LEU A 373 -17.45 -25.57 -11.74
N LEU A 374 -16.55 -26.54 -11.92
CA LEU A 374 -16.91 -27.93 -12.22
C LEU A 374 -17.62 -28.60 -11.05
N ARG A 375 -17.16 -28.36 -9.82
CA ARG A 375 -17.81 -28.85 -8.59
C ARG A 375 -19.24 -28.33 -8.49
N ARG A 376 -19.47 -27.03 -8.75
CA ARG A 376 -20.80 -26.41 -8.77
C ARG A 376 -21.71 -26.93 -9.90
N LEU A 377 -21.17 -27.65 -10.88
CA LEU A 377 -21.90 -28.33 -11.95
C LEU A 377 -22.06 -29.85 -11.69
N ASP A 378 -21.71 -30.33 -10.49
CA ASP A 378 -21.68 -31.74 -10.11
C ASP A 378 -20.76 -32.62 -11.00
N ARG A 379 -19.79 -32.01 -11.69
CA ARG A 379 -18.77 -32.70 -12.52
C ARG A 379 -17.57 -33.10 -11.65
N THR A 380 -17.83 -33.93 -10.64
CA THR A 380 -16.90 -34.24 -9.54
C THR A 380 -15.56 -34.83 -10.00
N HIS A 381 -15.56 -35.76 -10.97
CA HIS A 381 -14.31 -36.36 -11.46
C HIS A 381 -13.37 -35.33 -12.12
N GLU A 382 -13.93 -34.43 -12.93
CA GLU A 382 -13.16 -33.37 -13.58
C GLU A 382 -12.74 -32.29 -12.59
N ALA A 383 -13.61 -31.95 -11.64
CA ALA A 383 -13.28 -31.05 -10.55
C ALA A 383 -12.12 -31.58 -9.71
N ALA A 384 -12.11 -32.89 -9.40
CA ALA A 384 -11.04 -33.53 -8.65
C ALA A 384 -9.70 -33.48 -9.40
N ALA A 385 -9.70 -33.70 -10.72
CA ALA A 385 -8.50 -33.55 -11.54
C ALA A 385 -7.97 -32.10 -11.51
N ALA A 386 -8.85 -31.11 -11.64
CA ALA A 386 -8.48 -29.70 -11.59
C ALA A 386 -7.98 -29.26 -10.19
N TYR A 387 -8.57 -29.74 -9.09
CA TYR A 387 -8.06 -29.47 -7.74
C TYR A 387 -6.66 -30.06 -7.51
N ARG A 388 -6.37 -31.28 -8.02
CA ARG A 388 -5.02 -31.85 -7.96
C ARG A 388 -4.00 -30.99 -8.72
N ALA A 389 -4.35 -30.55 -9.93
CA ALA A 389 -3.49 -29.64 -10.69
C ALA A 389 -3.25 -28.30 -9.96
N ALA A 390 -4.25 -27.78 -9.25
CA ALA A 390 -4.07 -26.59 -8.42
C ALA A 390 -3.13 -26.85 -7.23
N LEU A 391 -3.26 -28.01 -6.56
CA LEU A 391 -2.40 -28.41 -5.45
C LEU A 391 -0.91 -28.57 -5.85
N ASP A 392 -0.65 -29.03 -7.07
CA ASP A 392 0.70 -29.18 -7.61
C ASP A 392 1.39 -27.83 -7.83
N LEU A 393 0.62 -26.78 -8.13
CA LEU A 393 1.11 -25.42 -8.40
C LEU A 393 1.10 -24.50 -7.18
N THR A 394 0.43 -24.91 -6.09
CA THR A 394 0.26 -24.10 -4.88
C THR A 394 1.54 -24.10 -4.04
N THR A 395 1.93 -22.92 -3.55
CA THR A 395 3.18 -22.73 -2.78
C THR A 395 2.95 -22.49 -1.30
N THR A 396 1.74 -22.11 -0.86
CA THR A 396 1.46 -21.83 0.56
C THR A 396 0.72 -22.99 1.22
N ASP A 397 1.07 -23.28 2.49
CA ASP A 397 0.43 -24.36 3.24
C ASP A 397 -1.06 -24.10 3.48
N THR A 398 -1.45 -22.84 3.67
CA THR A 398 -2.83 -22.46 3.92
C THR A 398 -3.71 -22.68 2.68
N GLU A 399 -3.23 -22.32 1.49
CA GLU A 399 -3.92 -22.63 0.23
C GLU A 399 -3.94 -24.15 -0.03
N ARG A 400 -2.85 -24.86 0.30
CA ARG A 400 -2.78 -26.33 0.16
C ARG A 400 -3.82 -27.03 1.05
N ARG A 401 -3.98 -26.61 2.31
CA ARG A 401 -5.01 -27.14 3.22
C ARG A 401 -6.42 -26.85 2.69
N TYR A 402 -6.66 -25.62 2.23
CA TYR A 402 -7.96 -25.25 1.65
C TYR A 402 -8.33 -26.11 0.42
N LEU A 403 -7.42 -26.21 -0.55
CA LEU A 403 -7.67 -26.99 -1.78
C LEU A 403 -7.76 -28.49 -1.48
N GLY A 404 -6.98 -29.00 -0.53
CA GLY A 404 -7.06 -30.38 -0.08
C GLY A 404 -8.41 -30.72 0.54
N ARG A 405 -8.96 -29.83 1.38
CA ARG A 405 -10.31 -29.98 1.96
C ARG A 405 -11.37 -30.00 0.87
N ARG A 406 -11.33 -29.07 -0.09
CA ARG A 406 -12.27 -29.03 -1.22
C ARG A 406 -12.21 -30.28 -2.10
N LEU A 407 -11.02 -30.84 -2.30
CA LEU A 407 -10.85 -32.11 -3.02
C LEU A 407 -11.48 -33.29 -2.25
N ALA A 408 -11.30 -33.34 -0.93
CA ALA A 408 -11.87 -34.40 -0.09
C ALA A 408 -13.41 -34.37 -0.08
N GLU A 409 -14.02 -33.18 -0.07
CA GLU A 409 -15.48 -32.97 -0.11
C GLU A 409 -16.17 -33.60 -1.33
N ILE A 410 -15.45 -33.75 -2.46
CA ILE A 410 -16.01 -34.24 -3.73
C ILE A 410 -15.48 -35.62 -4.15
N SER A 411 -14.52 -36.16 -3.39
CA SER A 411 -13.92 -37.48 -3.63
C SER A 411 -14.45 -38.55 -2.67
N ALA A 412 -15.17 -38.13 -1.63
CA ALA A 412 -15.99 -38.97 -0.78
C ALA A 412 -17.31 -39.27 -1.48
#